data_AF-A0A2Y9AFM1-F1
#
_entry.id   AF-A0A2Y9AFM1-F1
#
_cell.length_a   1.000
_cell.length_b   1.000
_cell.length_c   1.000
_cell.angle_alpha   90.00
_cell.angle_beta   90.00
_cell.angle_gamma   90.00
#
_symmetry.space_group_name_H-M   'P 1'
#
loop_
_entity.id
_entity.type
_entity.pdbx_description
1 polymer ?
#
loop_
_entity_poly.entity_id
_entity_poly.type
_entity_poly.pdbx_seq_one_letter_code
_entity_poly.pdbx_strand_id
1 'polypeptide(L)'
;MNLRHVLGRAFRALDRVPRWARLLLAAGVVALGVLTVLRPTSSLGALALLLGAGLVLQGVVEVVGATPGARGRATAAAAGWVLAGGLVLLLPGLTVRVLAVVVAVALLVHGALLLVSALRRGRAGADRLADAAFGVAGVLLGLLALAWPDITSLATAVAVGARLVMSGVALAWTTAGTRRSPRHRPRRRAVAALTAVAVAAGAAVLSGTLREGSTVTDDFYAAPRDVPAEPGRLVRAEDLTRGVPEGGRGWRVLYTTTRGDGTPAVASGLVVVPEGEGPWPVVDWHHGTTGVAEHCAPSLSREPFASGALLVLPEVLDSGWALVATDYIGLGTGGPHPYLVGPDSAHAALDAVRAARELVDLDDRTVAWGHSQGGGAALWSGALQPEYAPDVELAGVAALAPASDLRGLVAGLEDVTGGSVLASYVAAAYAAEYDDVTWRQYVRPGAEVVLRQMAERCLEPPGVLASVLTALALSAEPTLFAADPASGAFGARLTQNEPPPSALPVLLAQGGADTLITPAVQDAYVERLCARGATVDHRTYTGRDHLSLVAADSPLVPDLLAWTAERLRAAPVSRDCRTVRDAGPEAPPPPP
;
A
#
# COMPACT_ATOMS: atom_id res chain seq x y z
N MET A 1 24.69 47.57 -17.09
CA MET A 1 24.38 47.02 -18.44
C MET A 1 22.90 46.66 -18.47
N ASN A 2 22.09 47.29 -19.32
CA ASN A 2 20.62 47.29 -19.21
C ASN A 2 20.03 45.90 -19.52
N LEU A 3 19.26 45.30 -18.60
CA LEU A 3 18.71 43.93 -18.70
C LEU A 3 17.93 43.72 -20.02
N ARG A 4 17.26 44.77 -20.50
CA ARG A 4 16.57 44.81 -21.81
C ARG A 4 17.50 44.57 -23.01
N HIS A 5 18.74 45.05 -22.95
CA HIS A 5 19.73 44.92 -24.02
C HIS A 5 20.37 43.53 -24.07
N VAL A 6 20.61 42.92 -22.91
CA VAL A 6 21.13 41.54 -22.80
C VAL A 6 20.07 40.54 -23.28
N LEU A 7 18.83 40.70 -22.81
CA LEU A 7 17.68 39.92 -23.27
C LEU A 7 17.48 40.08 -24.78
N GLY A 8 17.49 41.31 -25.31
CA GLY A 8 17.32 41.58 -26.75
C GLY A 8 18.40 41.01 -27.68
N ARG A 9 19.62 40.73 -27.18
CA ARG A 9 20.67 40.05 -27.95
C ARG A 9 20.52 38.53 -27.93
N ALA A 10 20.19 37.96 -26.78
CA ALA A 10 19.87 36.52 -26.66
C ALA A 10 18.69 36.13 -27.55
N PHE A 11 17.66 36.98 -27.67
CA PHE A 11 16.48 36.71 -28.50
C PHE A 11 16.74 36.79 -30.01
N ARG A 12 17.68 37.63 -30.48
CA ARG A 12 18.09 37.63 -31.90
C ARG A 12 18.85 36.37 -32.30
N ALA A 13 19.49 35.69 -31.34
CA ALA A 13 20.11 34.40 -31.57
C ALA A 13 19.07 33.27 -31.68
N LEU A 14 17.97 33.35 -30.94
CA LEU A 14 16.87 32.37 -30.94
C LEU A 14 16.06 32.36 -32.26
N ASP A 15 15.87 33.52 -32.90
CA ASP A 15 15.23 33.61 -34.24
C ASP A 15 16.08 32.94 -35.35
N ARG A 16 17.37 32.69 -35.11
CA ARG A 16 18.31 32.03 -36.05
C ARG A 16 18.50 30.54 -35.80
N VAL A 17 17.80 29.94 -34.84
CA VAL A 17 17.97 28.51 -34.54
C VAL A 17 17.56 27.70 -35.79
N PRO A 18 18.50 26.95 -36.40
CA PRO A 18 18.25 26.23 -37.64
C PRO A 18 17.24 25.10 -37.42
N ARG A 19 16.53 24.71 -38.50
CA ARG A 19 15.46 23.71 -38.43
C ARG A 19 15.89 22.40 -37.78
N TRP A 20 17.10 21.92 -38.08
CA TRP A 20 17.65 20.70 -37.49
C TRP A 20 17.78 20.82 -35.96
N ALA A 21 18.21 21.98 -35.45
CA ALA A 21 18.36 22.20 -34.01
C ALA A 21 17.01 22.27 -33.29
N ARG A 22 15.96 22.79 -33.92
CA ARG A 22 14.59 22.77 -33.38
C ARG A 22 14.00 21.37 -33.34
N LEU A 23 14.29 20.53 -34.34
CA LEU A 23 13.88 19.13 -34.37
C LEU A 23 14.62 18.30 -33.31
N LEU A 24 15.92 18.53 -33.12
CA LEU A 24 16.69 17.90 -32.04
C LEU A 24 16.17 18.29 -30.65
N LEU A 25 15.88 19.58 -30.43
CA LEU A 25 15.27 20.06 -29.19
C LEU A 25 13.91 19.40 -28.94
N ALA A 26 13.07 19.32 -29.98
CA ALA A 26 11.78 18.65 -29.89
C ALA A 26 11.90 17.16 -29.54
N ALA A 27 12.82 16.44 -30.19
CA ALA A 27 13.10 15.03 -29.89
C ALA A 27 13.62 14.84 -28.46
N GLY A 28 14.51 15.71 -27.99
CA GLY A 28 15.03 15.67 -26.61
C GLY A 28 13.94 15.92 -25.56
N VAL A 29 13.03 16.86 -25.80
CA VAL A 29 11.90 17.15 -24.90
C VAL A 29 10.89 16.00 -24.88
N VAL A 30 10.62 15.36 -26.02
CA VAL A 30 9.78 14.16 -26.08
C VAL A 30 10.44 12.98 -25.36
N ALA A 31 11.71 12.72 -25.62
CA ALA A 31 12.44 11.64 -24.96
C ALA A 31 12.47 11.82 -23.44
N LEU A 32 12.75 13.03 -22.96
CA LEU A 32 12.74 13.35 -21.53
C LEU A 32 11.34 13.22 -20.92
N GLY A 33 10.31 13.70 -21.62
CA GLY A 33 8.92 13.54 -21.19
C GLY A 33 8.51 12.06 -21.09
N VAL A 34 8.86 11.25 -22.10
CA VAL A 34 8.62 9.79 -22.10
C VAL A 34 9.39 9.11 -20.98
N LEU A 35 10.66 9.44 -20.76
CA LEU A 35 11.46 8.93 -19.64
C LEU A 35 10.83 9.28 -18.27
N THR A 36 10.32 10.49 -18.12
CA THR A 36 9.67 10.96 -16.88
C THR A 36 8.33 10.25 -16.63
N VAL A 37 7.57 9.95 -17.69
CA VAL A 37 6.30 9.19 -17.60
C VAL A 37 6.54 7.70 -17.38
N LEU A 38 7.53 7.10 -18.05
CA LEU A 38 7.82 5.66 -17.98
C LEU A 38 8.63 5.26 -16.74
N ARG A 39 9.31 6.21 -16.07
CA ARG A 39 10.08 5.96 -14.85
C ARG A 39 9.72 6.91 -13.71
N PRO A 40 8.45 6.97 -13.30
CA PRO A 40 7.96 7.97 -12.35
C PRO A 40 8.40 7.66 -10.90
N THR A 41 8.98 6.48 -10.66
CA THR A 41 9.50 5.97 -9.38
C THR A 41 11.02 6.01 -9.26
N SER A 42 11.72 6.68 -10.19
CA SER A 42 13.17 6.93 -10.08
C SER A 42 13.50 7.59 -8.74
N SER A 43 14.69 7.32 -8.18
CA SER A 43 15.12 7.90 -6.88
C SER A 43 14.80 9.40 -6.79
N LEU A 44 14.44 9.90 -5.60
CA LEU A 44 14.03 11.30 -5.40
C LEU A 44 14.99 12.32 -6.03
N GLY A 45 16.30 12.02 -6.03
CA GLY A 45 17.31 12.81 -6.73
C GLY A 45 17.23 12.72 -8.27
N ALA A 46 17.03 11.53 -8.83
CA ALA A 46 16.82 11.35 -10.27
C ALA A 46 15.51 12.03 -10.72
N LEU A 47 14.44 11.92 -9.95
CA LEU A 47 13.16 12.57 -10.25
C LEU A 47 13.28 14.09 -10.18
N ALA A 48 13.95 14.64 -9.16
CA ALA A 48 14.22 16.07 -9.05
C ALA A 48 15.09 16.59 -10.22
N LEU A 49 16.09 15.81 -10.67
CA LEU A 49 16.90 16.13 -11.85
C LEU A 49 16.05 16.12 -13.13
N LEU A 50 15.22 15.10 -13.34
CA LEU A 50 14.33 14.98 -14.50
C LEU A 50 13.28 16.11 -14.53
N LEU A 51 12.64 16.39 -13.38
CA LEU A 51 11.68 17.48 -13.22
C LEU A 51 12.33 18.85 -13.43
N GLY A 52 13.46 19.10 -12.78
CA GLY A 52 14.21 20.35 -12.90
C GLY A 52 14.66 20.60 -14.33
N ALA A 53 15.26 19.61 -14.98
CA ALA A 53 15.66 19.68 -16.39
C ALA A 53 14.46 19.87 -17.32
N GLY A 54 13.36 19.17 -17.05
CA GLY A 54 12.10 19.28 -17.76
C GLY A 54 11.52 20.70 -17.71
N LEU A 55 11.43 21.29 -16.52
CA LEU A 55 10.92 22.65 -16.32
C LEU A 55 11.79 23.70 -17.04
N VAL A 56 13.12 23.56 -16.97
CA VAL A 56 14.04 24.45 -17.72
C VAL A 56 13.82 24.31 -19.22
N LEU A 57 13.74 23.08 -19.75
CA LEU A 57 13.49 22.81 -21.16
C LEU A 57 12.12 23.35 -21.62
N GLN A 58 11.09 23.25 -20.77
CA GLN A 58 9.78 23.81 -21.05
C GLN A 58 9.83 25.33 -21.24
N GLY A 59 10.61 26.04 -20.41
CA GLY A 59 10.85 27.47 -20.58
C GLY A 59 11.52 27.80 -21.91
N VAL A 60 12.48 26.97 -22.35
CA VAL A 60 13.14 27.13 -23.66
C VAL A 60 12.16 26.91 -24.82
N VAL A 61 11.30 25.89 -24.74
CA VAL A 61 10.28 25.59 -25.78
C VAL A 61 9.27 26.73 -25.92
N GLU A 62 8.80 27.32 -24.82
CA GLU A 62 7.88 28.48 -24.81
C GLU A 62 8.46 29.67 -25.59
N VAL A 63 9.74 29.97 -25.39
CA VAL A 63 10.42 31.08 -26.09
C VAL A 63 10.61 30.77 -27.57
N VAL A 64 11.05 29.56 -27.91
CA VAL A 64 11.35 29.15 -29.29
C VAL A 64 10.06 29.03 -30.13
N GLY A 65 8.95 28.62 -29.50
CA GLY A 65 7.64 28.48 -30.13
C GLY A 65 6.81 29.76 -30.23
N ALA A 66 7.24 30.86 -29.58
CA ALA A 66 6.46 32.08 -29.49
C ALA A 66 6.31 32.82 -30.83
N THR A 67 5.08 33.19 -31.17
CA THR A 67 4.80 34.08 -32.31
C THR A 67 5.13 35.54 -31.97
N PRO A 68 5.49 36.40 -32.95
CA PRO A 68 5.93 37.77 -32.69
C PRO A 68 5.00 38.61 -31.80
N GLY A 69 3.67 38.40 -31.90
CA GLY A 69 2.66 39.11 -31.10
C GLY A 69 2.42 38.57 -29.69
N ALA A 70 2.98 37.42 -29.32
CA ALA A 70 2.81 36.79 -28.00
C ALA A 70 4.10 36.79 -27.15
N ARG A 71 5.21 37.33 -27.68
CA ARG A 71 6.55 37.26 -27.10
C ARG A 71 6.64 37.74 -25.65
N GLY A 72 5.99 38.85 -25.29
CA GLY A 72 6.05 39.39 -23.92
C GLY A 72 5.46 38.46 -22.85
N ARG A 73 4.43 37.66 -23.19
CA ARG A 73 3.84 36.68 -22.25
C ARG A 73 4.64 35.39 -22.21
N ALA A 74 5.09 34.91 -23.38
CA ALA A 74 5.96 33.74 -23.48
C ALA A 74 7.26 33.95 -22.68
N THR A 75 7.83 35.16 -22.69
CA THR A 75 9.02 35.47 -21.89
C THR A 75 8.78 35.45 -20.39
N ALA A 76 7.62 35.90 -19.92
CA ALA A 76 7.28 35.86 -18.51
C ALA A 76 7.02 34.42 -18.04
N ALA A 77 6.30 33.63 -18.84
CA ALA A 77 6.07 32.22 -18.58
C ALA A 77 7.38 31.41 -18.59
N ALA A 78 8.25 31.65 -19.56
CA ALA A 78 9.55 30.99 -19.66
C ALA A 78 10.46 31.32 -18.48
N ALA A 79 10.50 32.58 -18.03
CA ALA A 79 11.23 32.96 -16.83
C ALA A 79 10.72 32.21 -15.59
N GLY A 80 9.40 32.06 -15.45
CA GLY A 80 8.80 31.28 -14.36
C GLY A 80 9.22 29.81 -14.39
N TRP A 81 9.19 29.17 -15.56
CA TRP A 81 9.60 27.76 -15.71
C TRP A 81 11.09 27.53 -15.46
N VAL A 82 11.95 28.44 -15.94
CA VAL A 82 13.41 28.35 -15.73
C VAL A 82 13.77 28.60 -14.26
N LEU A 83 13.13 29.58 -13.61
CA LEU A 83 13.34 29.84 -12.18
C LEU A 83 12.86 28.66 -11.33
N ALA A 84 11.68 28.10 -11.63
CA ALA A 84 11.18 26.91 -10.95
C ALA A 84 12.14 25.72 -11.13
N GLY A 85 12.56 25.43 -12.37
CA GLY A 85 13.50 24.36 -12.67
C GLY A 85 14.88 24.55 -12.01
N GLY A 86 15.40 25.78 -12.00
CA GLY A 86 16.65 26.11 -11.29
C GLY A 86 16.53 25.93 -9.78
N LEU A 87 15.39 26.27 -9.18
CA LEU A 87 15.12 26.03 -7.76
C LEU A 87 15.13 24.54 -7.43
N VAL A 88 14.53 23.70 -8.29
CA VAL A 88 14.55 22.23 -8.13
C VAL A 88 15.97 21.66 -8.16
N LEU A 89 16.80 22.15 -9.09
CA LEU A 89 18.15 21.63 -9.31
C LEU A 89 19.17 22.11 -8.27
N LEU A 90 19.00 23.32 -7.73
CA LEU A 90 19.96 23.94 -6.81
C LEU A 90 19.66 23.67 -5.33
N LEU A 91 18.43 23.30 -4.99
CA LEU A 91 18.00 23.02 -3.61
C LEU A 91 17.40 21.61 -3.49
N PRO A 92 18.18 20.54 -3.68
CA PRO A 92 17.68 19.16 -3.60
C PRO A 92 17.19 18.75 -2.20
N GLY A 93 17.51 19.54 -1.16
CA GLY A 93 17.04 19.35 0.22
C GLY A 93 15.66 19.96 0.52
N LEU A 94 15.04 20.67 -0.42
CA LEU A 94 13.65 21.11 -0.27
C LEU A 94 12.73 19.88 -0.35
N THR A 95 11.81 19.72 0.60
CA THR A 95 10.92 18.54 0.62
C THR A 95 10.06 18.50 -0.64
N VAL A 96 9.85 17.28 -1.19
CA VAL A 96 9.01 16.98 -2.36
C VAL A 96 7.65 17.69 -2.30
N ARG A 97 7.09 17.84 -1.10
CA ARG A 97 5.84 18.58 -0.84
C ARG A 97 5.92 20.05 -1.28
N VAL A 98 7.02 20.75 -1.00
CA VAL A 98 7.16 22.16 -1.42
C VAL A 98 7.31 22.26 -2.94
N LEU A 99 8.07 21.35 -3.54
CA LEU A 99 8.22 21.27 -5.00
C LEU A 99 6.87 21.03 -5.70
N ALA A 100 6.10 20.09 -5.18
CA ALA A 100 4.78 19.77 -5.69
C ALA A 100 3.82 20.96 -5.63
N VAL A 101 3.80 21.68 -4.51
CA VAL A 101 3.00 22.90 -4.35
C VAL A 101 3.41 23.97 -5.37
N VAL A 102 4.72 24.18 -5.58
CA VAL A 102 5.22 25.15 -6.57
C VAL A 102 4.78 24.78 -7.99
N VAL A 103 4.91 23.50 -8.38
CA VAL A 103 4.50 23.05 -9.71
C VAL A 103 2.98 23.12 -9.88
N ALA A 104 2.22 22.73 -8.87
CA ALA A 104 0.76 22.80 -8.87
C ALA A 104 0.27 24.24 -9.06
N VAL A 105 0.83 25.19 -8.31
CA VAL A 105 0.56 26.63 -8.45
C VAL A 105 0.94 27.13 -9.85
N ALA A 106 2.09 26.71 -10.39
CA ALA A 106 2.49 27.09 -11.74
C ALA A 106 1.51 26.58 -12.81
N LEU A 107 1.00 25.35 -12.68
CA LEU A 107 -0.03 24.78 -13.55
C LEU A 107 -1.36 25.55 -13.46
N LEU A 108 -1.80 25.89 -12.24
CA LEU A 108 -3.00 26.70 -12.01
C LEU A 108 -2.89 28.07 -12.66
N VAL A 109 -1.80 28.79 -12.41
CA VAL A 109 -1.57 30.14 -12.94
C VAL A 109 -1.50 30.11 -14.46
N HIS A 110 -0.76 29.16 -15.04
CA HIS A 110 -0.65 29.04 -16.49
C HIS A 110 -2.00 28.66 -17.13
N GLY A 111 -2.73 27.71 -16.54
CA GLY A 111 -4.06 27.32 -16.99
C GLY A 111 -5.05 28.50 -16.97
N ALA A 112 -5.05 29.30 -15.90
CA ALA A 112 -5.86 30.50 -15.78
C ALA A 112 -5.49 31.56 -16.84
N LEU A 113 -4.20 31.77 -17.10
CA LEU A 113 -3.75 32.70 -18.14
C LEU A 113 -4.20 32.27 -19.55
N LEU A 114 -4.22 30.97 -19.83
CA LEU A 114 -4.73 30.42 -21.09
C LEU A 114 -6.25 30.62 -21.21
N LEU A 115 -7.01 30.35 -20.15
CA LEU A 115 -8.46 30.62 -20.11
C LEU A 115 -8.79 32.09 -20.36
N VAL A 116 -8.09 33.01 -19.67
CA VAL A 116 -8.23 34.46 -19.88
C VAL A 116 -7.88 34.84 -21.33
N SER A 117 -6.90 34.16 -21.93
CA SER A 117 -6.50 34.39 -23.31
C SER A 117 -7.53 33.88 -24.34
N ALA A 118 -8.29 32.85 -24.01
CA ALA A 118 -9.39 32.33 -24.84
C ALA A 118 -10.60 33.28 -24.87
N LEU A 119 -10.82 34.04 -23.79
CA LEU A 119 -11.92 35.02 -23.66
C LEU A 119 -11.66 36.35 -24.39
N ARG A 120 -10.43 36.63 -24.84
CA ARG A 120 -10.10 37.90 -25.52
C ARG A 120 -10.69 37.96 -26.94
N ARG A 121 -11.42 39.05 -27.22
CA ARG A 121 -11.99 39.34 -28.55
C ARG A 121 -10.87 39.54 -29.58
N GLY A 122 -10.98 38.89 -30.76
CA GLY A 122 -10.04 39.05 -31.89
C GLY A 122 -9.24 37.80 -32.29
N ARG A 123 -9.35 36.68 -31.58
CA ARG A 123 -8.71 35.40 -31.97
C ARG A 123 -9.60 34.50 -32.82
N ALA A 124 -9.01 33.69 -33.70
CA ALA A 124 -9.72 32.68 -34.49
C ALA A 124 -10.34 31.60 -33.59
N GLY A 125 -11.52 31.08 -33.94
CA GLY A 125 -12.31 30.18 -33.07
C GLY A 125 -11.56 28.92 -32.62
N ALA A 126 -10.73 28.33 -33.49
CA ALA A 126 -9.94 27.15 -33.13
C ALA A 126 -8.78 27.42 -32.16
N ASP A 127 -8.21 28.63 -32.19
CA ASP A 127 -7.18 29.02 -31.24
C ASP A 127 -7.80 29.29 -29.85
N ARG A 128 -9.03 29.83 -29.82
CA ARG A 128 -9.77 29.98 -28.55
C ARG A 128 -10.12 28.63 -27.93
N LEU A 129 -10.57 27.67 -28.74
CA LEU A 129 -10.92 26.33 -28.26
C LEU A 129 -9.70 25.58 -27.71
N ALA A 130 -8.55 25.69 -28.39
CA ALA A 130 -7.31 25.08 -27.92
C ALA A 130 -6.82 25.73 -26.61
N ASP A 131 -6.78 27.07 -26.55
CA ASP A 131 -6.38 27.80 -25.33
C ASP A 131 -7.33 27.49 -24.15
N ALA A 132 -8.63 27.34 -24.41
CA ALA A 132 -9.60 26.94 -23.40
C ALA A 132 -9.35 25.51 -22.89
N ALA A 133 -9.14 24.56 -23.78
CA ALA A 133 -8.91 23.16 -23.42
C ALA A 133 -7.59 22.96 -22.66
N PHE A 134 -6.49 23.55 -23.12
CA PHE A 134 -5.21 23.52 -22.39
C PHE A 134 -5.29 24.28 -21.06
N GLY A 135 -6.10 25.35 -21.01
CA GLY A 135 -6.40 26.08 -19.79
C GLY A 135 -7.10 25.22 -18.75
N VAL A 136 -8.19 24.53 -19.14
CA VAL A 136 -8.92 23.59 -18.29
C VAL A 136 -8.03 22.45 -17.83
N ALA A 137 -7.29 21.81 -18.74
CA ALA A 137 -6.39 20.71 -18.39
C ALA A 137 -5.31 21.15 -17.40
N GLY A 138 -4.72 22.34 -17.58
CA GLY A 138 -3.74 22.90 -16.65
C GLY A 138 -4.31 23.19 -15.27
N VAL A 139 -5.54 23.72 -15.19
CA VAL A 139 -6.23 23.94 -13.91
C VAL A 139 -6.55 22.62 -13.21
N LEU A 140 -7.10 21.64 -13.93
CA LEU A 140 -7.43 20.33 -13.37
C LEU A 140 -6.18 19.61 -12.84
N LEU A 141 -5.09 19.58 -13.62
CA LEU A 141 -3.82 18.99 -13.19
C LEU A 141 -3.20 19.73 -12.00
N GLY A 142 -3.33 21.06 -11.95
CA GLY A 142 -2.87 21.87 -10.83
C GLY A 142 -3.67 21.63 -9.55
N LEU A 143 -4.99 21.54 -9.63
CA LEU A 143 -5.84 21.19 -8.48
C LEU A 143 -5.56 19.75 -8.01
N LEU A 144 -5.39 18.81 -8.94
CA LEU A 144 -5.05 17.43 -8.63
C LEU A 144 -3.71 17.33 -7.90
N ALA A 145 -2.70 18.09 -8.35
CA ALA A 145 -1.40 18.14 -7.70
C ALA A 145 -1.47 18.78 -6.30
N LEU A 146 -2.33 19.77 -6.03
CA LEU A 146 -2.48 20.29 -4.65
C LEU A 146 -3.20 19.32 -3.71
N ALA A 147 -4.05 18.44 -4.25
CA ALA A 147 -4.91 17.58 -3.47
C ALA A 147 -4.19 16.32 -2.90
N TRP A 148 -2.97 16.03 -3.35
CA TRP A 148 -2.24 14.76 -3.12
C TRP A 148 -0.81 14.96 -2.57
N PRO A 149 -0.56 15.63 -1.42
CA PRO A 149 0.78 15.99 -0.98
C PRO A 149 1.78 14.83 -0.81
N ASP A 150 1.34 13.58 -0.64
CA ASP A 150 2.22 12.40 -0.45
C ASP A 150 2.47 11.57 -1.72
N ILE A 151 1.58 11.67 -2.73
CA ILE A 151 1.76 11.06 -4.07
C ILE A 151 2.08 12.14 -5.13
N THR A 152 2.26 13.38 -4.69
CA THR A 152 2.48 14.51 -5.57
C THR A 152 3.72 14.35 -6.43
N SER A 153 4.78 13.66 -5.98
CA SER A 153 5.96 13.39 -6.82
C SER A 153 5.59 12.64 -8.09
N LEU A 154 4.81 11.57 -7.97
CA LEU A 154 4.37 10.72 -9.08
C LEU A 154 3.39 11.48 -9.98
N ALA A 155 2.36 12.09 -9.39
CA ALA A 155 1.37 12.86 -10.14
C ALA A 155 1.99 14.07 -10.85
N THR A 156 2.94 14.76 -10.20
CA THR A 156 3.69 15.88 -10.76
C THR A 156 4.63 15.41 -11.87
N ALA A 157 5.33 14.29 -11.69
CA ALA A 157 6.20 13.70 -12.71
C ALA A 157 5.40 13.29 -13.96
N VAL A 158 4.25 12.65 -13.78
CA VAL A 158 3.37 12.28 -14.89
C VAL A 158 2.80 13.53 -15.57
N ALA A 159 2.34 14.52 -14.82
CA ALA A 159 1.80 15.76 -15.37
C ALA A 159 2.85 16.57 -16.14
N VAL A 160 4.06 16.72 -15.58
CA VAL A 160 5.20 17.40 -16.21
C VAL A 160 5.67 16.60 -17.42
N GLY A 161 5.83 15.28 -17.30
CA GLY A 161 6.23 14.38 -18.38
C GLY A 161 5.26 14.42 -19.56
N ALA A 162 3.97 14.28 -19.31
CA ALA A 162 2.93 14.38 -20.34
C ALA A 162 2.96 15.76 -21.03
N ARG A 163 3.16 16.83 -20.26
CA ARG A 163 3.27 18.19 -20.80
C ARG A 163 4.51 18.40 -21.66
N LEU A 164 5.64 17.81 -21.29
CA LEU A 164 6.86 17.83 -22.10
C LEU A 164 6.64 17.07 -23.41
N VAL A 165 6.06 15.88 -23.38
CA VAL A 165 5.72 15.13 -24.60
C VAL A 165 4.84 15.97 -25.52
N MET A 166 3.75 16.55 -25.00
CA MET A 166 2.86 17.40 -25.80
C MET A 166 3.58 18.61 -26.40
N SER A 167 4.45 19.27 -25.63
CA SER A 167 5.18 20.47 -26.05
C SER A 167 6.25 20.16 -27.09
N GLY A 168 7.01 19.07 -26.89
CA GLY A 168 8.02 18.60 -27.85
C GLY A 168 7.40 18.12 -29.15
N VAL A 169 6.30 17.38 -29.08
CA VAL A 169 5.54 16.91 -30.24
C VAL A 169 4.96 18.11 -31.04
N ALA A 170 4.40 19.12 -30.36
CA ALA A 170 3.93 20.34 -31.01
C ALA A 170 5.07 21.14 -31.68
N LEU A 171 6.25 21.18 -31.06
CA LEU A 171 7.45 21.84 -31.62
C LEU A 171 7.99 21.08 -32.84
N ALA A 172 8.06 19.74 -32.80
CA ALA A 172 8.47 18.91 -33.93
C ALA A 172 7.54 19.10 -35.13
N TRP A 173 6.22 19.06 -34.92
CA TRP A 173 5.24 19.18 -36.00
C TRP A 173 5.13 20.58 -36.59
N THR A 174 5.31 21.64 -35.81
CA THR A 174 5.38 23.01 -36.34
C THR A 174 6.65 23.26 -37.14
N THR A 175 7.74 22.56 -36.81
CA THR A 175 9.04 22.67 -37.50
C THR A 175 9.10 21.80 -38.77
N ALA A 176 8.49 20.61 -38.74
CA ALA A 176 8.44 19.66 -39.87
C ALA A 176 7.39 20.03 -40.94
N GLY A 177 6.43 20.90 -40.61
CA GLY A 177 5.43 21.39 -41.57
C GLY A 177 6.07 22.18 -42.71
N THR A 178 6.20 21.55 -43.88
CA THR A 178 6.42 22.23 -45.16
C THR A 178 5.34 23.30 -45.38
N ARG A 179 5.65 24.36 -46.14
CA ARG A 179 4.77 25.49 -46.50
C ARG A 179 3.44 25.02 -47.15
N ARG A 180 2.52 24.44 -46.39
CA ARG A 180 1.17 24.06 -46.83
C ARG A 180 0.12 24.87 -46.06
N SER A 181 -0.89 25.30 -46.83
CA SER A 181 -1.85 26.38 -46.57
C SER A 181 -2.45 26.46 -45.15
N PRO A 182 -2.76 27.68 -44.67
CA PRO A 182 -3.26 27.97 -43.31
C PRO A 182 -4.63 27.33 -42.95
N ARG A 183 -5.27 26.60 -43.88
CA ARG A 183 -6.60 26.00 -43.70
C ARG A 183 -6.64 24.73 -42.82
N HIS A 184 -5.52 24.05 -42.55
CA HIS A 184 -5.50 22.79 -41.76
C HIS A 184 -4.89 22.88 -40.35
N ARG A 185 -4.39 24.06 -39.94
CA ARG A 185 -3.93 24.34 -38.57
C ARG A 185 -4.99 24.16 -37.46
N PRO A 186 -6.30 24.48 -37.65
CA PRO A 186 -7.27 24.42 -36.55
C PRO A 186 -7.62 23.00 -36.10
N ARG A 187 -7.72 22.04 -37.03
CA ARG A 187 -8.05 20.63 -36.71
C ARG A 187 -6.96 19.95 -35.88
N ARG A 188 -5.68 20.27 -36.10
CA ARG A 188 -4.54 19.63 -35.43
C ARG A 188 -4.38 20.09 -33.97
N ARG A 189 -4.65 21.36 -33.68
CA ARG A 189 -4.66 21.89 -32.30
C ARG A 189 -5.85 21.35 -31.49
N ALA A 190 -7.00 21.17 -32.14
CA ALA A 190 -8.17 20.56 -31.49
C ALA A 190 -7.92 19.11 -31.06
N VAL A 191 -7.22 18.31 -31.88
CA VAL A 191 -6.87 16.92 -31.51
C VAL A 191 -5.93 16.87 -30.31
N ALA A 192 -4.85 17.66 -30.30
CA ALA A 192 -3.93 17.71 -29.16
C ALA A 192 -4.60 18.21 -27.87
N ALA A 193 -5.53 19.16 -27.99
CA ALA A 193 -6.34 19.67 -26.90
C ALA A 193 -7.30 18.60 -26.33
N LEU A 194 -7.98 17.84 -27.20
CA LEU A 194 -8.86 16.74 -26.79
C LEU A 194 -8.08 15.62 -26.10
N THR A 195 -6.91 15.26 -26.62
CA THR A 195 -6.03 14.26 -25.99
C THR A 195 -5.55 14.71 -24.61
N ALA A 196 -5.17 15.99 -24.45
CA ALA A 196 -4.75 16.53 -23.15
C ALA A 196 -5.86 16.48 -22.10
N VAL A 197 -7.09 16.84 -22.50
CA VAL A 197 -8.27 16.76 -21.61
C VAL A 197 -8.60 15.31 -21.28
N ALA A 198 -8.55 14.39 -22.24
CA ALA A 198 -8.80 12.97 -21.99
C ALA A 198 -7.77 12.37 -21.02
N VAL A 199 -6.49 12.70 -21.17
CA VAL A 199 -5.43 12.26 -20.24
C VAL A 199 -5.64 12.85 -18.84
N ALA A 200 -6.00 14.14 -18.74
CA ALA A 200 -6.27 14.77 -17.45
C ALA A 200 -7.52 14.18 -16.76
N ALA A 201 -8.59 13.90 -17.51
CA ALA A 201 -9.79 13.27 -16.99
C ALA A 201 -9.52 11.81 -16.55
N GLY A 202 -8.78 11.04 -17.35
CA GLY A 202 -8.38 9.68 -16.99
C GLY A 202 -7.51 9.65 -15.71
N ALA A 203 -6.56 10.58 -15.58
CA ALA A 203 -5.76 10.73 -14.37
C ALA A 203 -6.61 11.12 -13.14
N ALA A 204 -7.61 11.99 -13.32
CA ALA A 204 -8.52 12.38 -12.24
C ALA A 204 -9.43 11.22 -11.77
N VAL A 205 -9.95 10.41 -12.71
CA VAL A 205 -10.73 9.21 -12.39
C VAL A 205 -9.87 8.19 -11.65
N LEU A 206 -8.68 7.89 -12.18
CA LEU A 206 -7.73 6.97 -11.54
C LEU A 206 -7.29 7.46 -10.15
N SER A 207 -7.13 8.78 -9.97
CA SER A 207 -6.84 9.37 -8.66
C SER A 207 -8.02 9.29 -7.70
N GLY A 208 -9.26 9.44 -8.20
CA GLY A 208 -10.48 9.24 -7.41
C GLY A 208 -10.56 7.82 -6.86
N THR A 209 -10.33 6.82 -7.70
CA THR A 209 -10.34 5.40 -7.30
C THR A 209 -9.19 5.04 -6.36
N LEU A 210 -8.02 5.68 -6.51
CA LEU A 210 -6.90 5.47 -5.58
C LEU A 210 -7.08 6.21 -4.25
N ARG A 211 -7.83 7.34 -4.20
CA ARG A 211 -8.21 8.04 -2.97
C ARG A 211 -9.19 7.24 -2.11
N GLU A 212 -9.98 6.38 -2.73
CA GLU A 212 -10.92 5.54 -1.99
C GLU A 212 -10.21 4.60 -1.01
N GLY A 213 -8.90 4.31 -1.22
CA GLY A 213 -8.08 3.48 -0.33
C GLY A 213 -7.16 4.20 0.65
N SER A 214 -7.13 5.54 0.72
CA SER A 214 -6.30 6.24 1.75
C SER A 214 -7.13 6.48 3.02
N THR A 215 -6.96 5.60 4.00
CA THR A 215 -7.48 5.75 5.37
C THR A 215 -6.65 6.80 6.11
N VAL A 216 -7.31 7.66 6.89
CA VAL A 216 -6.66 8.63 7.78
C VAL A 216 -7.05 8.25 9.20
N THR A 217 -6.08 8.19 10.10
CA THR A 217 -6.34 7.92 11.51
C THR A 217 -7.13 9.09 12.09
N ASP A 218 -8.31 8.78 12.65
CA ASP A 218 -9.20 9.77 13.27
C ASP A 218 -8.94 9.85 14.78
N ASP A 219 -9.62 10.79 15.46
CA ASP A 219 -9.42 11.05 16.89
C ASP A 219 -9.74 9.83 17.79
N PHE A 220 -10.48 8.83 17.29
CA PHE A 220 -10.72 7.57 18.02
C PHE A 220 -9.43 6.85 18.35
N TYR A 221 -8.47 6.90 17.43
CA TYR A 221 -7.21 6.15 17.46
C TYR A 221 -6.09 6.84 18.23
N ALA A 222 -6.28 8.12 18.56
CA ALA A 222 -5.36 8.86 19.41
C ALA A 222 -5.44 8.33 20.85
N ALA A 223 -4.48 7.49 21.22
CA ALA A 223 -4.35 6.97 22.57
C ALA A 223 -4.22 8.12 23.60
N PRO A 224 -4.98 8.08 24.71
CA PRO A 224 -4.79 9.02 25.81
C PRO A 224 -3.35 8.96 26.35
N ARG A 225 -2.86 10.07 26.90
CA ARG A 225 -1.53 10.11 27.53
C ARG A 225 -1.44 9.20 28.75
N ASP A 226 -2.55 9.05 29.45
CA ASP A 226 -2.68 8.22 30.64
C ASP A 226 -3.62 7.04 30.31
N VAL A 227 -3.05 5.85 30.15
CA VAL A 227 -3.79 4.58 30.01
C VAL A 227 -3.38 3.64 31.13
N PRO A 228 -4.26 2.69 31.55
CA PRO A 228 -3.89 1.66 32.51
C PRO A 228 -2.62 0.91 32.04
N ALA A 229 -1.71 0.64 32.98
CA ALA A 229 -0.54 -0.22 32.70
C ALA A 229 -0.90 -1.71 32.66
N GLU A 230 -2.06 -2.07 33.19
CA GLU A 230 -2.60 -3.43 33.12
C GLU A 230 -2.97 -3.75 31.65
N PRO A 231 -2.53 -4.89 31.10
CA PRO A 231 -2.93 -5.32 29.77
C PRO A 231 -4.39 -5.76 29.71
N GLY A 232 -5.02 -5.61 28.56
CA GLY A 232 -6.40 -6.07 28.31
C GLY A 232 -7.50 -5.17 28.87
N ARG A 233 -7.21 -3.90 29.16
CA ARG A 233 -8.22 -2.94 29.64
C ARG A 233 -8.84 -2.18 28.49
N LEU A 234 -10.16 -2.07 28.47
CA LEU A 234 -10.88 -1.28 27.48
C LEU A 234 -10.65 0.21 27.75
N VAL A 235 -10.09 0.91 26.77
CA VAL A 235 -9.84 2.35 26.83
C VAL A 235 -10.99 3.12 26.17
N ARG A 236 -11.49 2.61 25.04
CA ARG A 236 -12.57 3.24 24.27
C ARG A 236 -13.30 2.21 23.42
N ALA A 237 -14.59 2.40 23.22
CA ALA A 237 -15.39 1.66 22.26
C ALA A 237 -16.33 2.63 21.52
N GLU A 238 -16.51 2.42 20.22
CA GLU A 238 -17.49 3.13 19.40
C GLU A 238 -18.22 2.15 18.49
N ASP A 239 -19.53 2.36 18.34
CA ASP A 239 -20.36 1.55 17.45
C ASP A 239 -19.81 1.57 16.02
N LEU A 240 -19.74 0.38 15.44
CA LEU A 240 -19.32 0.14 14.06
C LEU A 240 -20.47 -0.45 13.27
N THR A 241 -20.94 0.27 12.26
CA THR A 241 -22.01 -0.20 11.36
C THR A 241 -21.51 -0.61 9.98
N ARG A 242 -20.33 -0.13 9.57
CA ARG A 242 -19.77 -0.45 8.25
C ARG A 242 -19.28 -1.90 8.19
N GLY A 243 -19.74 -2.65 7.20
CA GLY A 243 -19.34 -4.04 6.97
C GLY A 243 -19.88 -5.06 7.97
N VAL A 244 -20.56 -4.64 9.04
CA VAL A 244 -21.23 -5.56 9.97
C VAL A 244 -22.47 -6.13 9.28
N PRO A 245 -22.63 -7.46 9.20
CA PRO A 245 -23.78 -8.08 8.55
C PRO A 245 -25.07 -7.86 9.36
N GLU A 246 -26.21 -8.05 8.70
CA GLU A 246 -27.53 -8.02 9.35
C GLU A 246 -27.59 -9.09 10.46
N GLY A 247 -28.20 -8.75 11.59
CA GLY A 247 -28.22 -9.63 12.77
C GLY A 247 -26.94 -9.60 13.62
N GLY A 248 -25.98 -8.71 13.31
CA GLY A 248 -24.79 -8.48 14.12
C GLY A 248 -24.73 -7.06 14.71
N ARG A 249 -24.03 -6.93 15.85
CA ARG A 249 -23.63 -5.63 16.43
C ARG A 249 -22.11 -5.58 16.49
N GLY A 250 -21.53 -4.47 16.03
CA GLY A 250 -20.08 -4.29 15.98
C GLY A 250 -19.61 -3.04 16.69
N TRP A 251 -18.37 -3.08 17.15
CA TRP A 251 -17.63 -1.96 17.72
C TRP A 251 -16.21 -1.93 17.17
N ARG A 252 -15.66 -0.73 17.01
CA ARG A 252 -14.22 -0.54 17.06
C ARG A 252 -13.82 -0.26 18.49
N VAL A 253 -12.71 -0.84 18.92
CA VAL A 253 -12.20 -0.74 20.30
C VAL A 253 -10.76 -0.23 20.32
N LEU A 254 -10.40 0.41 21.42
CA LEU A 254 -9.04 0.77 21.79
C LEU A 254 -8.78 0.17 23.17
N TYR A 255 -7.68 -0.54 23.35
CA TYR A 255 -7.38 -1.26 24.58
C TYR A 255 -5.87 -1.30 24.87
N THR A 256 -5.53 -1.52 26.14
CA THR A 256 -4.14 -1.64 26.58
C THR A 256 -3.61 -3.04 26.29
N THR A 257 -2.32 -3.14 25.99
CA THR A 257 -1.62 -4.41 25.80
C THR A 257 -0.15 -4.25 26.19
N THR A 258 0.66 -5.28 25.97
CA THR A 258 2.08 -5.29 26.30
C THR A 258 2.88 -5.75 25.10
N ARG A 259 3.97 -5.06 24.79
CA ARG A 259 4.96 -5.53 23.81
C ARG A 259 5.66 -6.81 24.30
N GLY A 260 6.35 -7.50 23.42
CA GLY A 260 7.08 -8.73 23.75
C GLY A 260 8.19 -8.55 24.79
N ASP A 261 8.69 -7.33 24.96
CA ASP A 261 9.71 -6.96 25.97
C ASP A 261 9.13 -6.52 27.33
N GLY A 262 7.80 -6.51 27.47
CA GLY A 262 7.11 -6.09 28.69
C GLY A 262 6.74 -4.60 28.74
N THR A 263 7.06 -3.81 27.71
CA THR A 263 6.65 -2.40 27.69
C THR A 263 5.15 -2.23 27.43
N PRO A 264 4.43 -1.38 28.19
CA PRO A 264 3.02 -1.11 27.93
C PRO A 264 2.79 -0.48 26.56
N ALA A 265 1.72 -0.90 25.90
CA ALA A 265 1.28 -0.41 24.60
C ALA A 265 -0.25 -0.26 24.55
N VAL A 266 -0.73 0.34 23.46
CA VAL A 266 -2.16 0.42 23.14
C VAL A 266 -2.34 -0.14 21.75
N ALA A 267 -3.40 -0.92 21.56
CA ALA A 267 -3.81 -1.44 20.26
C ALA A 267 -5.29 -1.13 20.03
N SER A 268 -5.70 -1.15 18.76
CA SER A 268 -7.10 -1.08 18.37
C SER A 268 -7.59 -2.44 17.86
N GLY A 269 -8.88 -2.55 17.61
CA GLY A 269 -9.47 -3.76 17.07
C GLY A 269 -10.97 -3.63 16.82
N LEU A 270 -11.57 -4.76 16.50
CA LEU A 270 -12.97 -4.95 16.19
C LEU A 270 -13.58 -5.98 17.14
N VAL A 271 -14.80 -5.72 17.59
CA VAL A 271 -15.62 -6.69 18.33
C VAL A 271 -16.96 -6.78 17.62
N VAL A 272 -17.38 -7.97 17.23
CA VAL A 272 -18.68 -8.21 16.58
C VAL A 272 -19.38 -9.37 17.28
N VAL A 273 -20.63 -9.16 17.67
CA VAL A 273 -21.46 -10.17 18.35
C VAL A 273 -22.79 -10.37 17.63
N PRO A 274 -23.41 -11.55 17.74
CA PRO A 274 -24.79 -11.74 17.28
C PRO A 274 -25.77 -10.81 18.01
N GLU A 275 -26.91 -10.51 17.37
CA GLU A 275 -28.04 -9.89 18.06
C GLU A 275 -28.56 -10.79 19.20
N GLY A 276 -29.10 -10.16 20.24
CA GLY A 276 -29.60 -10.84 21.44
C GLY A 276 -28.71 -10.64 22.66
N GLU A 277 -28.83 -11.58 23.61
CA GLU A 277 -28.09 -11.62 24.87
C GLU A 277 -27.11 -12.79 24.87
N GLY A 278 -25.91 -12.58 25.43
CA GLY A 278 -24.86 -13.60 25.55
C GLY A 278 -25.12 -14.59 26.70
N PRO A 279 -24.07 -15.30 27.18
CA PRO A 279 -22.66 -15.14 26.80
C PRO A 279 -22.34 -15.82 25.45
N TRP A 280 -21.57 -15.14 24.59
CA TRP A 280 -21.15 -15.69 23.29
C TRP A 280 -19.74 -16.33 23.36
N PRO A 281 -19.56 -17.58 22.91
CA PRO A 281 -18.24 -18.15 22.64
C PRO A 281 -17.43 -17.27 21.68
N VAL A 282 -16.12 -17.22 21.87
CA VAL A 282 -15.26 -16.24 21.17
C VAL A 282 -14.42 -16.91 20.10
N VAL A 283 -14.44 -16.33 18.91
CA VAL A 283 -13.40 -16.48 17.89
C VAL A 283 -12.45 -15.29 18.03
N ASP A 284 -11.24 -15.55 18.53
CA ASP A 284 -10.14 -14.57 18.55
C ASP A 284 -9.43 -14.58 17.20
N TRP A 285 -9.68 -13.57 16.37
CA TRP A 285 -9.20 -13.52 15.00
C TRP A 285 -7.91 -12.71 14.86
N HIS A 286 -6.90 -13.38 14.34
CA HIS A 286 -5.59 -12.87 13.98
C HIS A 286 -5.56 -12.61 12.47
N HIS A 287 -5.61 -11.35 12.06
CA HIS A 287 -5.65 -11.02 10.64
C HIS A 287 -4.30 -11.27 9.94
N GLY A 288 -4.38 -11.58 8.65
CA GLY A 288 -3.23 -11.66 7.75
C GLY A 288 -2.65 -10.29 7.43
N THR A 289 -1.59 -10.25 6.61
CA THR A 289 -0.85 -8.99 6.37
C THR A 289 -1.72 -7.91 5.71
N THR A 290 -1.95 -6.80 6.41
CA THR A 290 -2.63 -5.60 5.87
C THR A 290 -1.66 -4.46 5.58
N GLY A 291 -0.49 -4.43 6.22
CA GLY A 291 0.53 -3.38 6.10
C GLY A 291 1.25 -3.20 7.43
N VAL A 292 2.16 -2.22 7.50
CA VAL A 292 2.89 -1.89 8.74
C VAL A 292 2.77 -0.43 9.16
N ALA A 293 2.09 0.39 8.36
CA ALA A 293 1.82 1.78 8.68
C ALA A 293 0.54 1.89 9.51
N GLU A 294 0.47 2.91 10.37
CA GLU A 294 -0.64 3.16 11.28
C GLU A 294 -2.01 3.12 10.58
N HIS A 295 -2.11 3.67 9.37
CA HIS A 295 -3.36 3.71 8.61
C HIS A 295 -3.81 2.37 8.00
N CYS A 296 -2.99 1.31 8.09
CA CYS A 296 -3.29 0.00 7.53
C CYS A 296 -4.08 -0.93 8.49
N ALA A 297 -4.57 -0.43 9.62
CA ALA A 297 -5.43 -1.23 10.50
C ALA A 297 -6.75 -1.63 9.79
N PRO A 298 -7.16 -2.91 9.87
CA PRO A 298 -8.47 -3.33 9.41
C PRO A 298 -9.61 -2.49 10.00
N SER A 299 -9.57 -2.15 11.29
CA SER A 299 -10.62 -1.36 11.92
C SER A 299 -10.75 0.05 11.33
N LEU A 300 -9.71 0.61 10.71
CA LEU A 300 -9.74 1.90 10.01
C LEU A 300 -10.31 1.80 8.59
N SER A 301 -10.34 0.60 8.01
CA SER A 301 -10.74 0.40 6.63
C SER A 301 -12.21 0.76 6.39
N ARG A 302 -12.51 1.12 5.13
CA ARG A 302 -13.89 1.30 4.67
C ARG A 302 -14.64 -0.02 4.61
N GLU A 303 -13.92 -1.11 4.37
CA GLU A 303 -14.43 -2.48 4.35
C GLU A 303 -13.64 -3.31 5.38
N PRO A 304 -13.87 -3.12 6.70
CA PRO A 304 -13.03 -3.70 7.75
C PRO A 304 -12.83 -5.22 7.64
N PHE A 305 -13.88 -5.92 7.21
CA PHE A 305 -13.90 -7.39 7.11
C PHE A 305 -13.48 -7.92 5.74
N ALA A 306 -13.17 -7.05 4.77
CA ALA A 306 -12.60 -7.45 3.48
C ALA A 306 -11.05 -7.48 3.51
N SER A 307 -10.45 -6.93 4.57
CA SER A 307 -9.00 -6.84 4.76
C SER A 307 -8.50 -7.93 5.72
N GLY A 308 -7.24 -8.31 5.60
CA GLY A 308 -6.58 -9.20 6.57
C GLY A 308 -7.21 -10.59 6.70
N ALA A 309 -7.92 -11.05 5.66
CA ALA A 309 -8.64 -12.32 5.63
C ALA A 309 -9.71 -12.51 6.73
N LEU A 310 -10.28 -11.43 7.28
CA LEU A 310 -11.43 -11.39 8.21
C LEU A 310 -12.76 -11.90 7.57
N LEU A 311 -12.65 -13.00 6.84
CA LEU A 311 -13.69 -13.61 6.03
C LEU A 311 -14.55 -14.51 6.92
N VAL A 312 -15.71 -14.91 6.40
CA VAL A 312 -16.69 -15.77 7.07
C VAL A 312 -17.32 -15.21 8.36
N LEU A 313 -17.28 -13.88 8.56
CA LEU A 313 -17.98 -13.22 9.67
C LEU A 313 -19.48 -13.59 9.74
N PRO A 314 -20.26 -13.62 8.64
CA PRO A 314 -21.65 -14.06 8.70
C PRO A 314 -21.81 -15.46 9.31
N GLU A 315 -20.99 -16.42 8.89
CA GLU A 315 -21.01 -17.81 9.37
C GLU A 315 -20.61 -17.93 10.85
N VAL A 316 -19.70 -17.07 11.33
CA VAL A 316 -19.34 -16.97 12.76
C VAL A 316 -20.55 -16.51 13.58
N LEU A 317 -21.26 -15.47 13.13
CA LEU A 317 -22.43 -14.94 13.83
C LEU A 317 -23.62 -15.89 13.76
N ASP A 318 -23.84 -16.56 12.62
CA ASP A 318 -24.89 -17.58 12.43
C ASP A 318 -24.65 -18.80 13.34
N SER A 319 -23.40 -19.06 13.71
CA SER A 319 -23.02 -20.10 14.68
C SER A 319 -23.22 -19.67 16.14
N GLY A 320 -23.65 -18.41 16.37
CA GLY A 320 -23.85 -17.83 17.69
C GLY A 320 -22.56 -17.45 18.41
N TRP A 321 -21.48 -17.18 17.67
CA TRP A 321 -20.17 -16.83 18.23
C TRP A 321 -19.86 -15.35 18.05
N ALA A 322 -19.10 -14.78 18.98
CA ALA A 322 -18.51 -13.46 18.85
C ALA A 322 -17.21 -13.54 18.06
N LEU A 323 -16.92 -12.51 17.26
CA LEU A 323 -15.62 -12.28 16.63
C LEU A 323 -14.92 -11.13 17.36
N VAL A 324 -13.73 -11.39 17.91
CA VAL A 324 -12.83 -10.35 18.44
C VAL A 324 -11.59 -10.34 17.55
N ALA A 325 -11.29 -9.23 16.91
CA ALA A 325 -10.16 -9.11 15.99
C ALA A 325 -9.28 -7.93 16.38
N THR A 326 -8.05 -8.21 16.80
CA THR A 326 -7.04 -7.18 17.04
C THR A 326 -6.58 -6.57 15.73
N ASP A 327 -6.29 -5.27 15.68
CA ASP A 327 -5.49 -4.69 14.59
C ASP A 327 -3.98 -4.91 14.78
N TYR A 328 -3.55 -5.39 15.96
CA TYR A 328 -2.18 -5.39 16.48
C TYR A 328 -1.63 -4.01 16.87
N ILE A 329 -0.55 -4.03 17.65
CA ILE A 329 0.21 -2.83 18.05
C ILE A 329 0.73 -2.12 16.80
N GLY A 330 0.66 -0.78 16.77
CA GLY A 330 1.22 0.05 15.69
C GLY A 330 0.36 0.11 14.42
N LEU A 331 -0.73 -0.66 14.36
CA LEU A 331 -1.79 -0.50 13.37
C LEU A 331 -2.96 0.17 14.06
N GLY A 332 -3.45 1.25 13.46
CA GLY A 332 -4.43 2.16 14.06
C GLY A 332 -3.84 2.98 15.20
N THR A 333 -2.78 2.54 15.86
CA THR A 333 -2.19 3.17 17.03
C THR A 333 -0.76 3.61 16.77
N GLY A 334 -0.30 4.65 17.47
CA GLY A 334 1.01 5.24 17.23
C GLY A 334 2.17 4.27 17.53
N GLY A 335 3.22 4.35 16.72
CA GLY A 335 4.43 3.54 16.83
C GLY A 335 4.57 2.52 15.70
N PRO A 336 5.73 1.85 15.58
CA PRO A 336 5.93 0.83 14.54
C PRO A 336 5.09 -0.42 14.83
N HIS A 337 4.46 -0.97 13.79
CA HIS A 337 3.86 -2.30 13.86
C HIS A 337 4.95 -3.39 13.89
N PRO A 338 5.01 -4.24 14.92
CA PRO A 338 5.99 -5.31 15.02
C PRO A 338 5.57 -6.51 14.15
N TYR A 339 5.60 -6.29 12.83
CA TYR A 339 5.20 -7.27 11.82
C TYR A 339 6.04 -8.55 11.89
N LEU A 340 5.36 -9.71 11.96
CA LEU A 340 5.97 -11.03 12.17
C LEU A 340 6.83 -11.10 13.45
N VAL A 341 6.45 -10.35 14.48
CA VAL A 341 6.96 -10.50 15.84
C VAL A 341 5.85 -11.18 16.66
N GLY A 342 6.11 -12.43 17.00
CA GLY A 342 5.12 -13.35 17.53
C GLY A 342 4.53 -12.93 18.87
N PRO A 343 5.37 -12.70 19.90
CA PRO A 343 4.91 -12.31 21.23
C PRO A 343 4.02 -11.07 21.23
N ASP A 344 4.42 -10.00 20.55
CA ASP A 344 3.65 -8.75 20.45
C ASP A 344 2.27 -8.96 19.83
N SER A 345 2.20 -9.74 18.75
CA SER A 345 0.93 -10.03 18.07
C SER A 345 0.00 -10.87 18.95
N ALA A 346 0.56 -11.86 19.66
CA ALA A 346 -0.18 -12.72 20.57
C ALA A 346 -0.70 -11.97 21.81
N HIS A 347 0.13 -11.14 22.43
CA HIS A 347 -0.29 -10.29 23.55
C HIS A 347 -1.45 -9.38 23.14
N ALA A 348 -1.32 -8.69 22.00
CA ALA A 348 -2.36 -7.81 21.50
C ALA A 348 -3.71 -8.53 21.28
N ALA A 349 -3.69 -9.75 20.73
CA ALA A 349 -4.93 -10.49 20.49
C ALA A 349 -5.58 -11.01 21.79
N LEU A 350 -4.78 -11.63 22.66
CA LEU A 350 -5.28 -12.12 23.96
C LEU A 350 -5.85 -10.97 24.82
N ASP A 351 -5.21 -9.80 24.77
CA ASP A 351 -5.69 -8.59 25.44
C ASP A 351 -6.92 -7.97 24.77
N ALA A 352 -7.10 -8.14 23.46
CA ALA A 352 -8.33 -7.75 22.79
C ALA A 352 -9.53 -8.54 23.32
N VAL A 353 -9.36 -9.85 23.57
CA VAL A 353 -10.39 -10.72 24.17
C VAL A 353 -10.73 -10.25 25.60
N ARG A 354 -9.72 -9.94 26.42
CA ARG A 354 -9.91 -9.36 27.76
C ARG A 354 -10.69 -8.05 27.71
N ALA A 355 -10.30 -7.14 26.81
CA ALA A 355 -10.98 -5.85 26.67
C ALA A 355 -12.42 -6.00 26.14
N ALA A 356 -12.66 -6.96 25.25
CA ALA A 356 -14.00 -7.25 24.74
C ALA A 356 -14.95 -7.75 25.84
N ARG A 357 -14.45 -8.50 26.83
CA ARG A 357 -15.22 -8.92 28.02
C ARG A 357 -15.67 -7.76 28.92
N GLU A 358 -15.00 -6.61 28.85
CA GLU A 358 -15.45 -5.39 29.53
C GLU A 358 -16.57 -4.66 28.77
N LEU A 359 -16.74 -4.96 27.48
CA LEU A 359 -17.71 -4.31 26.59
C LEU A 359 -19.02 -5.11 26.47
N VAL A 360 -18.91 -6.43 26.30
CA VAL A 360 -20.02 -7.35 26.02
C VAL A 360 -19.86 -8.64 26.85
N ASP A 361 -20.98 -9.32 27.09
CA ASP A 361 -21.00 -10.59 27.82
C ASP A 361 -20.49 -11.74 26.93
N LEU A 362 -19.26 -12.20 27.14
CA LEU A 362 -18.61 -13.27 26.39
C LEU A 362 -18.44 -14.52 27.25
N ASP A 363 -18.55 -15.69 26.64
CA ASP A 363 -18.24 -16.97 27.29
C ASP A 363 -16.72 -17.07 27.54
N ASP A 364 -16.33 -17.89 28.51
CA ASP A 364 -14.92 -18.09 28.83
C ASP A 364 -14.15 -18.75 27.67
N ARG A 365 -14.81 -19.61 26.88
CA ARG A 365 -14.19 -20.41 25.83
C ARG A 365 -13.92 -19.61 24.58
N THR A 366 -12.64 -19.61 24.20
CA THR A 366 -12.13 -18.90 23.04
C THR A 366 -11.41 -19.88 22.11
N VAL A 367 -11.51 -19.69 20.79
CA VAL A 367 -10.68 -20.38 19.80
C VAL A 367 -9.94 -19.33 18.98
N ALA A 368 -8.61 -19.44 18.92
CA ALA A 368 -7.80 -18.50 18.15
C ALA A 368 -7.78 -18.92 16.68
N TRP A 369 -8.19 -18.04 15.77
CA TRP A 369 -8.14 -18.24 14.33
C TRP A 369 -7.11 -17.28 13.73
N GLY A 370 -6.43 -17.67 12.67
CA GLY A 370 -5.60 -16.71 11.93
C GLY A 370 -5.11 -17.19 10.58
N HIS A 371 -4.84 -16.24 9.68
CA HIS A 371 -4.32 -16.51 8.33
C HIS A 371 -2.96 -15.86 8.07
N SER A 372 -2.05 -16.54 7.38
CA SER A 372 -0.75 -15.96 6.95
C SER A 372 0.06 -15.45 8.16
N GLN A 373 0.39 -14.14 8.23
CA GLN A 373 0.92 -13.50 9.44
C GLN A 373 0.10 -13.87 10.69
N GLY A 374 -1.21 -13.69 10.61
CA GLY A 374 -2.13 -13.97 11.70
C GLY A 374 -2.20 -15.46 12.05
N GLY A 375 -1.96 -16.35 11.09
CA GLY A 375 -1.82 -17.78 11.39
C GLY A 375 -0.61 -18.06 12.29
N GLY A 376 0.50 -17.35 12.06
CA GLY A 376 1.66 -17.38 12.95
C GLY A 376 1.34 -16.77 14.34
N ALA A 377 0.65 -15.64 14.38
CA ALA A 377 0.24 -14.98 15.63
C ALA A 377 -0.75 -15.82 16.46
N ALA A 378 -1.68 -16.54 15.82
CA ALA A 378 -2.60 -17.46 16.49
C ALA A 378 -1.83 -18.64 17.12
N LEU A 379 -0.82 -19.18 16.44
CA LEU A 379 0.07 -20.21 17.01
C LEU A 379 0.85 -19.67 18.22
N TRP A 380 1.36 -18.44 18.15
CA TRP A 380 2.00 -17.78 19.29
C TRP A 380 1.04 -17.57 20.46
N SER A 381 -0.22 -17.20 20.19
CA SER A 381 -1.24 -17.03 21.23
C SER A 381 -1.48 -18.34 21.97
N GLY A 382 -1.62 -19.45 21.24
CA GLY A 382 -1.74 -20.76 21.88
C GLY A 382 -0.51 -21.17 22.69
N ALA A 383 0.69 -20.71 22.33
CA ALA A 383 1.91 -21.05 23.06
C ALA A 383 2.12 -20.18 24.30
N LEU A 384 1.76 -18.89 24.25
CA LEU A 384 1.98 -17.94 25.33
C LEU A 384 0.80 -17.84 26.30
N GLN A 385 -0.39 -18.26 25.90
CA GLN A 385 -1.60 -18.17 26.74
C GLN A 385 -1.42 -18.69 28.17
N PRO A 386 -0.80 -19.87 28.42
CA PRO A 386 -0.67 -20.39 29.79
C PRO A 386 0.10 -19.47 30.75
N GLU A 387 1.03 -18.66 30.23
CA GLU A 387 1.88 -17.77 31.03
C GLU A 387 1.40 -16.31 30.99
N TYR A 388 0.96 -15.82 29.83
CA TYR A 388 0.57 -14.42 29.63
C TYR A 388 -0.90 -14.14 29.93
N ALA A 389 -1.79 -15.03 29.50
CA ALA A 389 -3.24 -14.86 29.61
C ALA A 389 -3.98 -16.12 30.09
N PRO A 390 -3.64 -16.64 31.29
CA PRO A 390 -4.28 -17.85 31.82
C PRO A 390 -5.79 -17.71 32.03
N ASP A 391 -6.29 -16.47 32.15
CA ASP A 391 -7.71 -16.11 32.25
C ASP A 391 -8.45 -16.13 30.90
N VAL A 392 -7.75 -16.18 29.77
CA VAL A 392 -8.35 -16.37 28.44
C VAL A 392 -8.31 -17.85 28.11
N GLU A 393 -9.41 -18.58 28.35
CA GLU A 393 -9.49 -20.03 28.14
C GLU A 393 -9.50 -20.38 26.63
N LEU A 394 -8.31 -20.59 26.07
CA LEU A 394 -8.18 -21.07 24.70
C LEU A 394 -8.47 -22.58 24.62
N ALA A 395 -9.50 -22.95 23.86
CA ALA A 395 -9.89 -24.34 23.60
C ALA A 395 -9.14 -24.97 22.40
N GLY A 396 -8.48 -24.14 21.58
CA GLY A 396 -7.70 -24.58 20.43
C GLY A 396 -7.22 -23.42 19.56
N VAL A 397 -6.36 -23.74 18.59
CA VAL A 397 -5.83 -22.80 17.58
C VAL A 397 -6.12 -23.32 16.19
N ALA A 398 -6.73 -22.51 15.32
CA ALA A 398 -6.88 -22.77 13.90
C ALA A 398 -5.97 -21.83 13.09
N ALA A 399 -4.86 -22.37 12.61
CA ALA A 399 -3.83 -21.65 11.87
C ALA A 399 -3.93 -21.96 10.36
N LEU A 400 -4.25 -20.96 9.55
CA LEU A 400 -4.53 -21.07 8.12
C LEU A 400 -3.34 -20.52 7.32
N ALA A 401 -2.65 -21.36 6.55
CA ALA A 401 -1.39 -21.04 5.87
C ALA A 401 -0.42 -20.18 6.72
N PRO A 402 -0.11 -20.61 7.97
CA PRO A 402 0.58 -19.74 8.93
C PRO A 402 2.01 -19.39 8.53
N ALA A 403 2.46 -18.18 8.84
CA ALA A 403 3.88 -17.82 8.75
C ALA A 403 4.69 -18.57 9.84
N SER A 404 5.09 -19.80 9.54
CA SER A 404 5.67 -20.78 10.48
C SER A 404 7.17 -21.01 10.29
N ASP A 405 7.74 -20.52 9.19
CA ASP A 405 9.17 -20.51 8.87
C ASP A 405 9.52 -19.13 8.33
N LEU A 406 9.81 -18.19 9.22
CA LEU A 406 10.04 -16.80 8.86
C LEU A 406 11.35 -16.63 8.08
N ARG A 407 12.36 -17.45 8.38
CA ARG A 407 13.63 -17.43 7.68
C ARG A 407 13.46 -17.92 6.23
N GLY A 408 12.76 -19.03 6.03
CA GLY A 408 12.43 -19.56 4.70
C GLY A 408 11.53 -18.60 3.91
N LEU A 409 10.51 -18.03 4.55
CA LEU A 409 9.64 -17.02 3.96
C LEU A 409 10.47 -15.85 3.41
N VAL A 410 11.28 -15.22 4.26
CA VAL A 410 12.06 -14.03 3.87
C VAL A 410 13.08 -14.35 2.78
N ALA A 411 13.70 -15.53 2.80
CA ALA A 411 14.59 -15.98 1.73
C ALA A 411 13.84 -16.16 0.40
N GLY A 412 12.60 -16.63 0.42
CA GLY A 412 11.78 -16.86 -0.77
C GLY A 412 11.08 -15.62 -1.34
N LEU A 413 11.04 -14.50 -0.61
CA LEU A 413 10.32 -13.29 -1.05
C LEU A 413 10.86 -12.69 -2.35
N GLU A 414 12.12 -12.94 -2.72
CA GLU A 414 12.68 -12.46 -3.99
C GLU A 414 12.07 -13.15 -5.22
N ASP A 415 11.58 -14.37 -5.07
CA ASP A 415 10.99 -15.17 -6.15
C ASP A 415 9.46 -14.99 -6.26
N VAL A 416 8.85 -14.32 -5.27
CA VAL A 416 7.40 -14.09 -5.24
C VAL A 416 7.05 -12.77 -5.92
N THR A 417 6.08 -12.81 -6.83
CA THR A 417 5.51 -11.58 -7.41
C THR A 417 4.88 -10.73 -6.29
N GLY A 418 5.38 -9.52 -6.07
CA GLY A 418 4.93 -8.69 -4.93
C GLY A 418 5.74 -8.88 -3.64
N GLY A 419 6.66 -9.83 -3.58
CA GLY A 419 7.43 -10.13 -2.38
C GLY A 419 8.33 -8.98 -1.90
N SER A 420 8.68 -8.04 -2.78
CA SER A 420 9.38 -6.81 -2.42
C SER A 420 8.60 -5.91 -1.44
N VAL A 421 7.26 -5.94 -1.50
CA VAL A 421 6.40 -5.21 -0.56
C VAL A 421 6.47 -5.87 0.82
N LEU A 422 6.30 -7.19 0.89
CA LEU A 422 6.44 -7.94 2.15
C LEU A 422 7.86 -7.79 2.73
N ALA A 423 8.88 -7.82 1.88
CA ALA A 423 10.27 -7.63 2.30
C ALA A 423 10.47 -6.24 2.93
N SER A 424 9.78 -5.22 2.42
CA SER A 424 9.80 -3.86 2.99
C SER A 424 9.16 -3.81 4.38
N TYR A 425 8.09 -4.57 4.61
CA TYR A 425 7.42 -4.68 5.90
C TYR A 425 8.32 -5.36 6.94
N VAL A 426 8.91 -6.51 6.59
CA VAL A 426 9.84 -7.22 7.49
C VAL A 426 11.04 -6.34 7.82
N ALA A 427 11.66 -5.70 6.82
CA ALA A 427 12.80 -4.82 7.05
C ALA A 427 12.45 -3.62 7.94
N ALA A 428 11.27 -3.02 7.74
CA ALA A 428 10.82 -1.89 8.55
C ALA A 428 10.52 -2.27 9.99
N ALA A 429 9.78 -3.37 10.21
CA ALA A 429 9.44 -3.84 11.53
C ALA A 429 10.69 -4.29 12.30
N TYR A 430 11.53 -5.15 11.73
CA TYR A 430 12.67 -5.71 12.43
C TYR A 430 13.75 -4.66 12.74
N ALA A 431 13.95 -3.67 11.85
CA ALA A 431 14.87 -2.58 12.14
C ALA A 431 14.32 -1.54 13.15
N ALA A 432 13.01 -1.57 13.43
CA ALA A 432 12.40 -0.75 14.46
C ALA A 432 12.32 -1.49 15.81
N GLU A 433 12.17 -2.81 15.78
CA GLU A 433 11.99 -3.65 16.98
C GLU A 433 13.32 -4.11 17.59
N TYR A 434 14.35 -4.33 16.76
CA TYR A 434 15.61 -4.91 17.21
C TYR A 434 16.81 -3.99 16.95
N ASP A 435 17.46 -3.54 18.02
CA ASP A 435 18.64 -2.67 17.96
C ASP A 435 19.83 -3.27 17.19
N ASP A 436 19.92 -4.60 17.13
CA ASP A 436 20.96 -5.35 16.42
C ASP A 436 20.63 -5.62 14.93
N VAL A 437 19.47 -5.16 14.45
CA VAL A 437 19.07 -5.19 13.05
C VAL A 437 18.97 -3.77 12.52
N THR A 438 19.83 -3.40 11.56
CA THR A 438 19.81 -2.05 11.00
C THR A 438 19.62 -2.04 9.49
N TRP A 439 18.91 -1.03 8.99
CA TRP A 439 18.75 -0.78 7.56
C TRP A 439 20.08 -0.81 6.80
N ARG A 440 21.12 -0.14 7.30
CA ARG A 440 22.42 -0.01 6.61
C ARG A 440 23.16 -1.34 6.43
N GLN A 441 22.90 -2.31 7.32
CA GLN A 441 23.56 -3.61 7.27
C GLN A 441 22.94 -4.53 6.22
N TYR A 442 21.61 -4.47 6.07
CA TYR A 442 20.86 -5.43 5.26
C TYR A 442 20.29 -4.84 3.98
N VAL A 443 20.06 -3.53 3.92
CA VAL A 443 19.44 -2.85 2.78
C VAL A 443 20.47 -2.01 2.04
N ARG A 444 20.43 -2.04 0.71
CA ARG A 444 21.33 -1.22 -0.11
C ARG A 444 21.07 0.27 0.17
N PRO A 445 22.09 1.13 0.30
CA PRO A 445 21.90 2.55 0.63
C PRO A 445 20.93 3.31 -0.30
N GLY A 446 20.85 2.93 -1.58
CA GLY A 446 19.91 3.51 -2.54
C GLY A 446 18.47 2.99 -2.44
N ALA A 447 18.26 1.84 -1.79
CA ALA A 447 16.98 1.17 -1.67
C ALA A 447 16.21 1.54 -0.39
N GLU A 448 16.89 2.05 0.65
CA GLU A 448 16.28 2.38 1.96
C GLU A 448 15.09 3.34 1.83
N VAL A 449 15.23 4.42 1.05
CA VAL A 449 14.15 5.38 0.85
C VAL A 449 12.95 4.74 0.16
N VAL A 450 13.21 3.89 -0.83
CA VAL A 450 12.16 3.20 -1.60
C VAL A 450 11.45 2.18 -0.71
N LEU A 451 12.19 1.37 0.05
CA LEU A 451 11.60 0.40 0.97
C LEU A 451 10.76 1.06 2.05
N ARG A 452 11.22 2.17 2.64
CA ARG A 452 10.39 2.92 3.59
C ARG A 452 9.09 3.42 2.96
N GLN A 453 9.15 3.95 1.73
CA GLN A 453 7.94 4.37 1.01
C GLN A 453 7.03 3.21 0.61
N MET A 454 7.58 2.02 0.39
CA MET A 454 6.81 0.80 0.15
C MET A 454 6.15 0.31 1.44
N ALA A 455 6.83 0.42 2.58
CA ALA A 455 6.30 0.03 3.89
C ALA A 455 5.09 0.88 4.32
N GLU A 456 4.98 2.11 3.80
CA GLU A 456 3.80 2.97 3.97
C GLU A 456 2.57 2.55 3.14
N ARG A 457 2.62 1.43 2.42
CA ARG A 457 1.49 0.93 1.63
C ARG A 457 0.69 -0.09 2.43
N CYS A 458 -0.61 -0.15 2.16
CA CYS A 458 -1.49 -1.20 2.68
C CYS A 458 -1.84 -2.23 1.59
N LEU A 459 -2.18 -3.44 2.00
CA LEU A 459 -2.60 -4.57 1.17
C LEU A 459 -4.13 -4.77 1.21
N GLU A 460 -4.90 -3.69 1.05
CA GLU A 460 -6.37 -3.75 1.02
C GLU A 460 -6.90 -3.71 -0.42
N PRO A 461 -8.03 -4.36 -0.77
CA PRO A 461 -8.74 -4.10 -2.02
C PRO A 461 -9.30 -2.66 -2.07
N PRO A 462 -9.31 -1.98 -3.24
CA PRO A 462 -8.71 -2.34 -4.51
C PRO A 462 -7.20 -2.06 -4.59
N GLY A 463 -6.59 -1.57 -3.49
CA GLY A 463 -5.17 -1.27 -3.34
C GLY A 463 -4.21 -2.43 -3.59
N VAL A 464 -4.64 -3.69 -3.52
CA VAL A 464 -3.86 -4.86 -3.98
C VAL A 464 -3.44 -4.69 -5.44
N LEU A 465 -4.30 -4.18 -6.31
CA LEU A 465 -3.95 -3.93 -7.72
C LEU A 465 -2.91 -2.82 -7.86
N ALA A 466 -2.98 -1.77 -7.02
CA ALA A 466 -1.99 -0.69 -7.01
C ALA A 466 -0.64 -1.15 -6.44
N SER A 467 -0.65 -2.00 -5.41
CA SER A 467 0.53 -2.61 -4.80
C SER A 467 1.18 -3.64 -5.72
N VAL A 468 0.38 -4.44 -6.44
CA VAL A 468 0.84 -5.36 -7.50
C VAL A 468 1.38 -4.58 -8.70
N LEU A 469 0.71 -3.53 -9.16
CA LEU A 469 1.23 -2.67 -10.24
C LEU A 469 2.52 -1.96 -9.83
N THR A 470 2.66 -1.56 -8.57
CA THR A 470 3.90 -0.99 -8.03
C THR A 470 4.99 -2.05 -7.94
N ALA A 471 4.68 -3.24 -7.44
CA ALA A 471 5.63 -4.35 -7.38
C ALA A 471 6.06 -4.84 -8.77
N LEU A 472 5.18 -4.84 -9.77
CA LEU A 472 5.48 -5.13 -11.18
C LEU A 472 6.24 -3.98 -11.86
N ALA A 473 6.01 -2.72 -11.44
CA ALA A 473 6.84 -1.61 -11.88
C ALA A 473 8.25 -1.66 -11.25
N LEU A 474 8.36 -2.23 -10.05
CA LEU A 474 9.61 -2.48 -9.33
C LEU A 474 10.23 -3.85 -9.64
N SER A 475 9.55 -4.75 -10.36
CA SER A 475 10.07 -6.08 -10.70
C SER A 475 11.19 -6.02 -11.76
N ALA A 476 11.57 -4.82 -12.18
CA ALA A 476 12.78 -4.53 -12.93
C ALA A 476 13.97 -4.12 -12.05
N GLU A 477 13.82 -4.07 -10.71
CA GLU A 477 14.88 -3.62 -9.79
C GLU A 477 15.76 -4.79 -9.27
N PRO A 478 17.07 -4.57 -9.14
CA PRO A 478 18.00 -5.53 -8.55
C PRO A 478 17.73 -5.75 -7.05
N THR A 479 18.27 -6.83 -6.49
CA THR A 479 18.09 -7.27 -5.10
C THR A 479 18.10 -6.10 -4.10
N LEU A 480 16.99 -5.91 -3.38
CA LEU A 480 16.78 -4.81 -2.43
C LEU A 480 17.74 -4.90 -1.23
N PHE A 481 18.10 -6.12 -0.87
CA PHE A 481 19.01 -6.43 0.19
C PHE A 481 20.48 -6.40 -0.28
N ALA A 482 21.35 -5.84 0.56
CA ALA A 482 22.80 -5.81 0.38
C ALA A 482 23.48 -7.09 0.91
N ALA A 483 22.83 -7.76 1.85
CA ALA A 483 23.25 -9.03 2.45
C ALA A 483 22.02 -9.93 2.60
N ASP A 484 22.21 -11.25 2.67
CA ASP A 484 21.11 -12.19 2.89
C ASP A 484 20.38 -11.88 4.21
N PRO A 485 19.11 -11.43 4.19
CA PRO A 485 18.33 -11.12 5.39
C PRO A 485 18.03 -12.35 6.24
N ALA A 486 18.13 -13.56 5.67
CA ALA A 486 18.03 -14.82 6.42
C ALA A 486 19.31 -15.14 7.22
N SER A 487 20.32 -14.27 7.22
CA SER A 487 21.61 -14.46 7.89
C SER A 487 21.91 -13.44 8.99
N GLY A 488 22.90 -13.74 9.84
CA GLY A 488 23.35 -12.84 10.91
C GLY A 488 22.28 -12.58 11.98
N ALA A 489 22.29 -11.37 12.54
CA ALA A 489 21.33 -10.95 13.56
C ALA A 489 19.88 -10.99 13.05
N PHE A 490 19.63 -10.50 11.83
CA PHE A 490 18.29 -10.52 11.23
C PHE A 490 17.76 -11.96 11.10
N GLY A 491 18.55 -12.87 10.51
CA GLY A 491 18.18 -14.29 10.44
C GLY A 491 17.91 -14.91 11.82
N ALA A 492 18.70 -14.56 12.84
CA ALA A 492 18.49 -15.04 14.21
C ALA A 492 17.18 -14.51 14.82
N ARG A 493 16.83 -13.23 14.58
CA ARG A 493 15.55 -12.65 15.01
C ARG A 493 14.36 -13.27 14.28
N LEU A 494 14.51 -13.60 12.99
CA LEU A 494 13.46 -14.30 12.24
C LEU A 494 13.18 -15.68 12.86
N THR A 495 14.23 -16.46 13.13
CA THR A 495 14.08 -17.76 13.79
C THR A 495 13.54 -17.65 15.22
N GLN A 496 13.90 -16.58 15.95
CA GLN A 496 13.35 -16.32 17.30
C GLN A 496 11.82 -16.11 17.27
N ASN A 497 11.27 -15.61 16.16
CA ASN A 497 9.84 -15.34 16.00
C ASN A 497 9.07 -16.45 15.28
N GLU A 498 9.71 -17.60 14.98
CA GLU A 498 8.99 -18.79 14.52
C GLU A 498 8.12 -19.36 15.65
N PRO A 499 6.83 -19.68 15.40
CA PRO A 499 5.94 -20.11 16.46
C PRO A 499 6.39 -21.40 17.16
N PRO A 500 6.46 -21.42 18.50
CA PRO A 500 6.78 -22.63 19.25
C PRO A 500 5.54 -23.56 19.36
N PRO A 501 5.73 -24.83 19.79
CA PRO A 501 4.61 -25.72 20.06
C PRO A 501 3.68 -25.18 21.16
N SER A 502 2.38 -25.33 20.95
CA SER A 502 1.36 -25.14 21.99
C SER A 502 0.94 -26.50 22.58
N ALA A 503 0.50 -26.51 23.84
CA ALA A 503 -0.16 -27.65 24.46
C ALA A 503 -1.62 -27.84 23.98
N LEU A 504 -2.17 -26.83 23.30
CA LEU A 504 -3.55 -26.84 22.80
C LEU A 504 -3.66 -27.64 21.49
N PRO A 505 -4.85 -28.17 21.18
CA PRO A 505 -5.15 -28.71 19.86
C PRO A 505 -4.98 -27.65 18.77
N VAL A 506 -4.26 -27.99 17.71
CA VAL A 506 -4.03 -27.13 16.55
C VAL A 506 -4.70 -27.72 15.31
N LEU A 507 -5.58 -26.97 14.66
CA LEU A 507 -5.91 -27.18 13.24
C LEU A 507 -4.92 -26.38 12.41
N LEU A 508 -4.15 -27.03 11.56
CA LEU A 508 -3.31 -26.36 10.57
C LEU A 508 -3.91 -26.63 9.19
N ALA A 509 -4.41 -25.59 8.53
CA ALA A 509 -4.99 -25.69 7.19
C ALA A 509 -4.06 -25.07 6.16
N GLN A 510 -3.79 -25.78 5.07
CA GLN A 510 -2.85 -25.34 4.04
C GLN A 510 -3.44 -25.45 2.64
N GLY A 511 -3.23 -24.43 1.81
CA GLY A 511 -3.53 -24.50 0.39
C GLY A 511 -2.50 -25.36 -0.33
N GLY A 512 -2.94 -26.37 -1.08
CA GLY A 512 -2.05 -27.30 -1.78
C GLY A 512 -1.30 -26.69 -2.98
N ALA A 513 -1.72 -25.52 -3.45
CA ALA A 513 -1.09 -24.75 -4.53
C ALA A 513 -0.49 -23.41 -4.03
N ASP A 514 -0.28 -23.28 -2.72
CA ASP A 514 0.31 -22.09 -2.12
C ASP A 514 1.78 -21.91 -2.54
N THR A 515 2.09 -20.71 -3.04
CA THR A 515 3.42 -20.33 -3.55
C THR A 515 4.13 -19.33 -2.64
N LEU A 516 3.44 -18.76 -1.65
CA LEU A 516 4.02 -17.85 -0.67
C LEU A 516 4.46 -18.61 0.58
N ILE A 517 3.55 -19.42 1.13
CA ILE A 517 3.80 -20.31 2.26
C ILE A 517 3.64 -21.74 1.75
N THR A 518 4.73 -22.30 1.24
CA THR A 518 4.64 -23.56 0.49
C THR A 518 4.19 -24.74 1.38
N PRO A 519 3.44 -25.71 0.82
CA PRO A 519 3.05 -26.93 1.55
C PRO A 519 4.23 -27.68 2.14
N ALA A 520 5.39 -27.69 1.46
CA ALA A 520 6.59 -28.38 1.95
C ALA A 520 7.14 -27.76 3.24
N VAL A 521 7.13 -26.43 3.33
CA VAL A 521 7.52 -25.70 4.56
C VAL A 521 6.57 -26.03 5.71
N GLN A 522 5.27 -26.12 5.45
CA GLN A 522 4.31 -26.50 6.47
C GLN A 522 4.39 -27.96 6.90
N ASP A 523 4.55 -28.88 5.95
CA ASP A 523 4.77 -30.29 6.25
C ASP A 523 5.96 -30.43 7.23
N ALA A 524 7.07 -29.74 6.96
CA ALA A 524 8.23 -29.73 7.85
C ALA A 524 7.97 -29.08 9.23
N TYR A 525 7.13 -28.04 9.30
CA TYR A 525 6.74 -27.43 10.57
C TYR A 525 5.86 -28.38 11.41
N VAL A 526 4.87 -29.01 10.78
CA VAL A 526 3.99 -30.01 11.42
C VAL A 526 4.83 -31.17 11.95
N GLU A 527 5.76 -31.71 11.17
CA GLU A 527 6.68 -32.76 11.63
C GLU A 527 7.44 -32.35 12.91
N ARG A 528 7.95 -31.11 12.99
CA ARG A 528 8.62 -30.58 14.19
C ARG A 528 7.68 -30.43 15.39
N LEU A 529 6.42 -30.06 15.17
CA LEU A 529 5.42 -29.99 16.23
C LEU A 529 5.08 -31.39 16.75
N CYS A 530 4.83 -32.33 15.86
CA CYS A 530 4.48 -33.71 16.19
C CYS A 530 5.60 -34.43 16.94
N ALA A 531 6.86 -34.22 16.53
CA ALA A 531 8.02 -34.77 17.23
C ALA A 531 8.16 -34.23 18.68
N ARG A 532 7.52 -33.09 19.00
CA ARG A 532 7.48 -32.48 20.33
C ARG A 532 6.18 -32.77 21.10
N GLY A 533 5.35 -33.68 20.61
CA GLY A 533 4.13 -34.13 21.29
C GLY A 533 2.93 -33.18 21.16
N ALA A 534 2.97 -32.23 20.22
CA ALA A 534 1.82 -31.38 19.93
C ALA A 534 0.66 -32.19 19.33
N THR A 535 -0.57 -31.73 19.55
CA THR A 535 -1.77 -32.32 18.93
C THR A 535 -2.15 -31.50 17.71
N VAL A 536 -1.93 -32.04 16.50
CA VAL A 536 -2.13 -31.31 15.23
C VAL A 536 -3.07 -32.06 14.30
N ASP A 537 -4.15 -31.41 13.87
CA ASP A 537 -4.98 -31.77 12.73
C ASP A 537 -4.49 -30.97 11.51
N HIS A 538 -3.61 -31.54 10.71
CA HIS A 538 -3.05 -30.91 9.51
C HIS A 538 -3.90 -31.27 8.29
N ARG A 539 -4.50 -30.27 7.64
CA ARG A 539 -5.34 -30.44 6.46
C ARG A 539 -4.78 -29.68 5.26
N THR A 540 -4.65 -30.37 4.12
CA THR A 540 -4.23 -29.76 2.86
C THR A 540 -5.39 -29.74 1.85
N TYR A 541 -5.71 -28.55 1.34
CA TYR A 541 -6.80 -28.31 0.41
C TYR A 541 -6.27 -28.19 -1.03
N THR A 542 -6.48 -29.24 -1.82
CA THR A 542 -5.94 -29.35 -3.20
C THR A 542 -6.47 -28.23 -4.10
N GLY A 543 -5.56 -27.61 -4.87
CA GLY A 543 -5.89 -26.56 -5.85
C GLY A 543 -6.13 -25.16 -5.26
N ARG A 544 -6.15 -25.02 -3.92
CA ARG A 544 -6.22 -23.71 -3.25
C ARG A 544 -4.81 -23.12 -3.09
N ASP A 545 -4.65 -21.86 -3.47
CA ASP A 545 -3.45 -21.04 -3.24
C ASP A 545 -3.52 -20.33 -1.88
N HIS A 546 -2.56 -19.43 -1.63
CA HIS A 546 -2.46 -18.69 -0.36
C HIS A 546 -3.72 -17.91 0.02
N LEU A 547 -4.37 -17.26 -0.97
CA LEU A 547 -5.55 -16.42 -0.76
C LEU A 547 -6.84 -17.19 -1.01
N SER A 548 -6.88 -18.06 -2.02
CA SER A 548 -8.08 -18.86 -2.30
C SER A 548 -8.35 -19.93 -1.25
N LEU A 549 -7.38 -20.25 -0.39
CA LEU A 549 -7.59 -21.09 0.81
C LEU A 549 -8.68 -20.53 1.73
N VAL A 550 -8.73 -19.22 1.91
CA VAL A 550 -9.66 -18.54 2.85
C VAL A 550 -10.83 -17.88 2.12
N ALA A 551 -10.94 -18.04 0.80
CA ALA A 551 -12.06 -17.53 0.03
C ALA A 551 -13.38 -18.17 0.50
N ALA A 552 -14.50 -17.44 0.31
CA ALA A 552 -15.82 -17.89 0.75
C ALA A 552 -16.27 -19.24 0.14
N ASP A 553 -15.79 -19.58 -1.06
CA ASP A 553 -16.09 -20.86 -1.72
C ASP A 553 -15.14 -21.99 -1.29
N SER A 554 -14.22 -21.74 -0.37
CA SER A 554 -13.22 -22.71 0.06
C SER A 554 -13.86 -23.85 0.86
N PRO A 555 -13.50 -25.12 0.57
CA PRO A 555 -13.92 -26.27 1.38
C PRO A 555 -13.38 -26.22 2.82
N LEU A 556 -12.40 -25.35 3.11
CA LEU A 556 -11.94 -25.08 4.47
C LEU A 556 -13.03 -24.51 5.36
N VAL A 557 -13.94 -23.66 4.84
CA VAL A 557 -14.93 -22.94 5.66
C VAL A 557 -15.79 -23.89 6.52
N PRO A 558 -16.49 -24.89 5.93
CA PRO A 558 -17.27 -25.82 6.74
C PRO A 558 -16.42 -26.66 7.72
N ASP A 559 -15.19 -27.00 7.33
CA ASP A 559 -14.24 -27.74 8.18
C ASP A 559 -13.80 -26.92 9.40
N LEU A 560 -13.48 -25.64 9.19
CA LEU A 560 -13.06 -24.69 10.22
C LEU A 560 -14.18 -24.46 11.24
N LEU A 561 -15.41 -24.24 10.76
CA LEU A 561 -16.59 -24.09 11.60
C LEU A 561 -16.85 -25.37 12.41
N ALA A 562 -16.83 -26.54 11.77
CA ALA A 562 -17.05 -27.80 12.45
C ALA A 562 -15.99 -28.04 13.55
N TRP A 563 -14.71 -27.91 13.21
CA TRP A 563 -13.60 -28.11 14.15
C TRP A 563 -13.69 -27.15 15.34
N THR A 564 -14.05 -25.89 15.08
CA THR A 564 -14.20 -24.87 16.13
C THR A 564 -15.37 -25.17 17.05
N ALA A 565 -16.52 -25.57 16.50
CA ALA A 565 -17.66 -26.01 17.29
C ALA A 565 -17.29 -27.19 18.21
N GLU A 566 -16.43 -28.11 17.76
CA GLU A 566 -15.92 -29.19 18.61
C GLU A 566 -15.05 -28.73 19.77
N ARG A 567 -14.20 -27.73 19.55
CA ARG A 567 -13.36 -27.16 20.61
C ARG A 567 -14.21 -26.39 21.62
N LEU A 568 -15.12 -25.54 21.13
CA LEU A 568 -16.04 -24.78 21.97
C LEU A 568 -16.97 -25.67 22.80
N ARG A 569 -17.38 -26.85 22.31
CA ARG A 569 -18.17 -27.83 23.09
C ARG A 569 -17.33 -28.81 23.94
N ALA A 570 -16.03 -28.56 24.09
CA ALA A 570 -15.08 -29.40 24.83
C ALA A 570 -15.11 -30.89 24.40
N ALA A 571 -15.24 -31.14 23.10
CA ALA A 571 -15.21 -32.50 22.57
C ALA A 571 -13.83 -33.15 22.80
N PRO A 572 -13.75 -34.46 23.10
CA PRO A 572 -12.48 -35.16 23.25
C PRO A 572 -11.61 -35.01 22.00
N VAL A 573 -10.33 -34.71 22.21
CA VAL A 573 -9.34 -34.60 21.13
C VAL A 573 -8.42 -35.82 21.17
N SER A 574 -8.23 -36.48 20.03
CA SER A 574 -7.21 -37.53 19.89
C SER A 574 -5.82 -36.92 20.08
N ARG A 575 -5.00 -37.48 20.97
CA ARG A 575 -3.64 -36.98 21.28
C ARG A 575 -2.60 -37.36 20.22
N ASP A 576 -2.98 -37.29 18.95
CA ASP A 576 -2.16 -37.71 17.83
C ASP A 576 -2.06 -36.59 16.79
N CYS A 577 -0.96 -36.59 16.05
CA CYS A 577 -0.88 -35.82 14.82
C CYS A 577 -1.60 -36.56 13.69
N ARG A 578 -2.61 -35.92 13.12
CA ARG A 578 -3.36 -36.41 11.98
C ARG A 578 -3.07 -35.51 10.77
N THR A 579 -2.73 -36.12 9.64
CA THR A 579 -2.61 -35.42 8.36
C THR A 579 -3.70 -35.91 7.41
N VAL A 580 -4.50 -34.98 6.90
CA VAL A 580 -5.56 -35.21 5.90
C VAL A 580 -5.23 -34.41 4.65
N ARG A 581 -5.32 -35.03 3.48
CA ARG A 581 -5.20 -34.35 2.19
C ARG A 581 -6.51 -34.54 1.44
N ASP A 582 -7.17 -33.44 1.08
CA ASP A 582 -8.39 -33.52 0.29
C ASP A 582 -8.06 -34.09 -1.09
N ALA A 583 -8.78 -35.13 -1.48
CA ALA A 583 -8.76 -35.62 -2.85
C ALA A 583 -9.37 -34.52 -3.72
N GLY A 584 -8.54 -33.68 -4.33
CA GLY A 584 -9.01 -32.65 -5.26
C GLY A 584 -9.77 -33.26 -6.46
N PRO A 585 -10.33 -32.42 -7.34
CA PRO A 585 -10.88 -32.92 -8.60
C PRO A 585 -9.80 -33.68 -9.37
N GLU A 586 -10.14 -34.87 -9.88
CA GLU A 586 -9.24 -35.76 -10.61
C GLU A 586 -8.54 -35.00 -11.74
N ALA A 587 -7.20 -35.07 -11.79
CA ALA A 587 -6.44 -34.37 -12.82
C ALA A 587 -6.91 -34.83 -14.21
N PRO A 588 -7.13 -33.93 -15.17
CA PRO A 588 -7.49 -34.33 -16.52
C PRO A 588 -6.39 -35.23 -17.10
N PRO A 589 -6.75 -36.32 -17.81
CA PRO A 589 -5.77 -37.23 -18.37
C PRO A 589 -4.82 -36.47 -19.32
N PRO A 590 -3.55 -36.90 -19.43
CA PRO A 590 -2.59 -36.26 -20.33
C PRO A 590 -3.14 -36.27 -21.77
N PRO A 591 -2.89 -35.21 -22.57
CA PRO A 591 -3.32 -35.18 -23.95
C PRO A 591 -2.71 -36.33 -24.75
N PRO A 592 -3.43 -36.87 -25.76
CA PRO A 592 -3.04 -38.05 -26.52
C PRO A 592 -1.74 -37.88 -27.32
#